data_AF-A0A6G3QHC2-F1
#
_entry.id   AF-A0A6G3QHC2-F1
#
_cell.length_a   1.000
_cell.length_b   1.000
_cell.length_c   1.000
_cell.angle_alpha   90.00
_cell.angle_beta   90.00
_cell.angle_gamma   90.00
#
_symmetry.space_group_name_H-M   'P 1'
#
loop_
_entity.id
_entity.type
_entity.pdbx_description
1 polymer ?
#
loop_
_entity_poly.entity_id
_entity_poly.type
_entity_poly.pdbx_seq_one_letter_code
_entity_poly.pdbx_strand_id
1 'polypeptide(L)'
;MADALADAERAARDAHAEVVRRRGSPTVIQSGSTPAQLTGAGLAPGTAHDLAHGHLDTAWSACGDFQHHPETGKPCGDSFLLCFLCGNCLITQDHLPRLLALLEALGRLRQRMSEDEWWKRYGLVWVAVRRDILGKFTPAQVAQAQKEQVPDALLDLVAAPWETP
;
A
#
# COMPACT_ATOMS: atom_id res chain seq x y z
N MET A 1 -14.69 -17.55 18.95
CA MET A 1 -14.08 -16.24 18.64
C MET A 1 -12.75 -16.38 17.89
N ALA A 2 -11.84 -17.27 18.33
CA ALA A 2 -10.61 -17.54 17.57
C ALA A 2 -10.87 -18.05 16.14
N ASP A 3 -11.88 -18.93 15.97
CA ASP A 3 -12.25 -19.47 14.65
C ASP A 3 -12.80 -18.38 13.71
N ALA A 4 -13.68 -17.50 14.21
CA ALA A 4 -14.25 -16.40 13.43
C ALA A 4 -13.18 -15.40 12.94
N LEU A 5 -12.20 -15.08 13.78
CA LEU A 5 -11.05 -14.25 13.39
C LEU A 5 -10.21 -14.92 12.30
N ALA A 6 -9.92 -16.21 12.46
CA ALA A 6 -9.13 -16.97 11.49
C ALA A 6 -9.87 -17.06 10.14
N ASP A 7 -11.19 -17.17 10.16
CA ASP A 7 -12.04 -17.18 8.97
C ASP A 7 -12.08 -15.81 8.29
N ALA A 8 -12.21 -14.72 9.05
CA ALA A 8 -12.18 -13.36 8.51
C ALA A 8 -10.82 -13.03 7.85
N GLU A 9 -9.71 -13.42 8.48
CA GLU A 9 -8.38 -13.26 7.89
C GLU A 9 -8.20 -14.11 6.62
N ARG A 10 -8.75 -15.32 6.58
CA ARG A 10 -8.72 -16.18 5.39
C ARG A 10 -9.52 -15.56 4.25
N ALA A 11 -10.74 -15.11 4.53
CA ALA A 11 -11.59 -14.44 3.56
C ALA A 11 -10.91 -13.18 2.98
N ALA A 12 -10.27 -12.37 3.83
CA ALA A 12 -9.51 -11.21 3.37
C ALA A 12 -8.33 -11.59 2.46
N ARG A 13 -7.62 -12.68 2.76
CA ARG A 13 -6.54 -13.19 1.91
C ARG A 13 -7.03 -13.70 0.56
N ASP A 14 -8.15 -14.41 0.54
CA ASP A 14 -8.73 -14.95 -0.69
C ASP A 14 -9.26 -13.82 -1.59
N ALA A 15 -9.96 -12.84 -0.99
CA ALA A 15 -10.41 -11.65 -1.67
C ALA A 15 -9.23 -10.81 -2.22
N HIS A 16 -8.17 -10.66 -1.43
CA HIS A 16 -6.94 -9.98 -1.86
C HIS A 16 -6.32 -10.67 -3.08
N ALA A 17 -6.17 -12.00 -3.03
CA ALA A 17 -5.59 -12.75 -4.14
C ALA A 17 -6.42 -12.60 -5.42
N GLU A 18 -7.74 -12.51 -5.30
CA GLU A 18 -8.64 -12.28 -6.42
C GLU A 18 -8.50 -10.87 -7.01
N VAL A 19 -8.40 -9.82 -6.17
CA VAL A 19 -8.16 -8.46 -6.67
C VAL A 19 -6.81 -8.36 -7.36
N VAL A 20 -5.75 -8.92 -6.77
CA VAL A 20 -4.40 -8.93 -7.36
C VAL A 20 -4.37 -9.66 -8.71
N ARG A 21 -5.14 -10.73 -8.89
CA ARG A 21 -5.26 -11.40 -10.19
C ARG A 21 -5.82 -10.48 -11.28
N ARG A 22 -6.77 -9.61 -10.93
CA ARG A 22 -7.41 -8.69 -11.88
C ARG A 22 -6.61 -7.42 -12.11
N ARG A 23 -5.99 -6.88 -11.05
CA ARG A 23 -5.38 -5.54 -11.05
C ARG A 23 -3.86 -5.54 -11.08
N GLY A 24 -3.21 -6.69 -10.87
CA GLY A 24 -1.79 -6.78 -10.60
C GLY A 24 -1.45 -6.49 -9.13
N SER A 25 -0.20 -6.72 -8.77
CA SER A 25 0.33 -6.50 -7.41
C SER A 25 1.30 -5.31 -7.39
N PRO A 26 1.47 -4.63 -6.24
CA PRO A 26 2.48 -3.57 -6.11
C PRO A 26 3.89 -4.04 -6.44
N THR A 27 4.65 -3.17 -7.11
CA THR A 27 6.07 -3.37 -7.36
C THR A 27 6.87 -2.76 -6.23
N VAL A 28 7.59 -3.61 -5.49
CA VAL A 28 8.51 -3.17 -4.42
C VAL A 28 9.92 -3.15 -4.95
N ILE A 29 10.55 -1.98 -4.86
CA ILE A 29 11.88 -1.71 -5.35
C ILE A 29 12.82 -1.64 -4.15
N GLN A 30 13.61 -2.69 -3.97
CA GLN A 30 14.52 -2.82 -2.83
C GLN A 30 15.83 -2.03 -3.02
N SER A 31 16.23 -1.81 -4.28
CA SER A 31 17.57 -1.39 -4.66
C SER A 31 17.63 0.12 -4.89
N GLY A 32 17.60 0.92 -3.83
CA GLY A 32 17.84 2.36 -3.87
C GLY A 32 16.79 3.21 -4.58
N SER A 33 16.91 4.53 -4.43
CA SER A 33 15.94 5.52 -4.91
C SER A 33 16.51 6.49 -5.95
N THR A 34 17.73 6.25 -6.46
CA THR A 34 18.29 7.10 -7.53
C THR A 34 17.72 6.72 -8.91
N PRO A 35 17.62 7.66 -9.88
CA PRO A 35 17.09 7.36 -11.20
C PRO A 35 17.81 6.20 -11.92
N ALA A 36 19.13 6.09 -11.75
CA ALA A 36 19.93 5.03 -12.37
C ALA A 36 19.60 3.65 -11.78
N GLN A 37 19.44 3.56 -10.46
CA GLN A 37 19.07 2.32 -9.79
C GLN A 37 17.64 1.87 -10.15
N LEU A 38 16.70 2.83 -10.18
CA LEU A 38 15.31 2.58 -10.56
C LEU A 38 15.20 2.13 -12.02
N THR A 39 15.96 2.73 -12.93
CA THR A 39 16.05 2.26 -14.33
C THR A 39 16.63 0.85 -14.41
N GLY A 40 17.68 0.56 -13.63
CA GLY A 40 18.25 -0.79 -13.51
C GLY A 40 17.28 -1.83 -12.94
N ALA A 41 16.26 -1.39 -12.19
CA ALA A 41 15.16 -2.22 -11.70
C ALA A 41 14.03 -2.41 -12.73
N GLY A 42 14.18 -1.88 -13.95
CA GLY A 42 13.24 -2.07 -15.07
C GLY A 42 12.21 -0.96 -15.25
N LEU A 43 12.30 0.15 -14.51
CA LEU A 43 11.43 1.31 -14.73
C LEU A 43 11.86 2.09 -15.97
N ALA A 44 10.89 2.66 -16.69
CA ALA A 44 11.17 3.59 -17.78
C ALA A 44 11.94 4.81 -17.24
N PRO A 45 12.92 5.38 -17.98
CA PRO A 45 13.78 6.45 -17.47
C PRO A 45 13.03 7.67 -16.91
N GLY A 46 11.93 8.08 -17.55
CA GLY A 46 11.08 9.17 -17.05
C GLY A 46 10.40 8.82 -15.72
N THR A 47 9.77 7.65 -15.64
CA THR A 47 9.16 7.14 -14.40
C THR A 47 10.19 6.99 -13.28
N ALA A 48 11.39 6.49 -13.60
CA ALA A 48 12.49 6.36 -12.66
C ALA A 48 12.95 7.73 -12.12
N HIS A 49 13.07 8.72 -13.00
CA HIS A 49 13.39 10.10 -12.60
C HIS A 49 12.32 10.67 -11.67
N ASP A 50 11.05 10.59 -12.07
CA ASP A 50 9.96 11.18 -11.29
C ASP A 50 9.74 10.46 -9.96
N LEU A 51 9.88 9.14 -9.92
CA LEU A 51 9.86 8.35 -8.69
C LEU A 51 11.01 8.74 -7.75
N ALA A 52 12.23 8.88 -8.26
CA ALA A 52 13.40 9.27 -7.44
C ALA A 52 13.24 10.63 -6.76
N HIS A 53 12.48 11.53 -7.35
CA HIS A 53 12.23 12.87 -6.82
C HIS A 53 10.88 12.98 -6.09
N GLY A 54 10.16 11.86 -5.92
CA GLY A 54 8.86 11.83 -5.24
C GLY A 54 7.73 12.50 -6.03
N HIS A 55 7.91 12.80 -7.32
CA HIS A 55 6.87 13.43 -8.16
C HIS A 55 5.68 12.51 -8.42
N LEU A 56 5.87 11.20 -8.25
CA LEU A 56 4.81 10.19 -8.40
C LEU A 56 4.13 9.85 -7.07
N ASP A 57 4.57 10.45 -5.95
CA ASP A 57 4.09 10.11 -4.63
C ASP A 57 2.63 10.51 -4.44
N THR A 58 1.91 9.59 -3.81
CA THR A 58 0.55 9.76 -3.31
C THR A 58 0.59 9.75 -1.77
N ALA A 59 -0.48 9.33 -1.09
CA ALA A 59 -0.52 9.29 0.37
C ALA A 59 0.60 8.41 0.97
N TRP A 60 0.74 7.16 0.52
CA TRP A 60 1.66 6.18 1.12
C TRP A 60 2.54 5.42 0.12
N SER A 61 2.34 5.63 -1.18
CA SER A 61 3.04 4.95 -2.26
C SER A 61 3.19 5.87 -3.46
N ALA A 62 3.84 5.42 -4.52
CA ALA A 62 3.85 6.12 -5.81
C ALA A 62 2.94 5.44 -6.83
N CYS A 63 2.46 6.21 -7.83
CA CYS A 63 1.66 5.70 -8.94
C CYS A 63 2.46 5.79 -10.25
N GLY A 64 2.68 4.66 -10.91
CA GLY A 64 3.39 4.59 -12.19
C GLY A 64 2.53 4.95 -13.41
N ASP A 65 1.20 4.79 -13.33
CA ASP A 65 0.28 5.12 -14.41
C ASP A 65 -1.13 5.44 -13.87
N PHE A 66 -1.42 6.72 -13.69
CA PHE A 66 -2.74 7.18 -13.25
C PHE A 66 -3.80 7.10 -14.36
N GLN A 67 -3.41 7.22 -15.63
CA GLN A 67 -4.34 7.34 -16.76
C GLN A 67 -4.95 5.99 -17.16
N HIS A 68 -4.28 4.89 -16.85
CA HIS A 68 -4.70 3.54 -17.21
C HIS A 68 -4.82 2.62 -15.98
N HIS A 69 -5.91 2.77 -15.23
CA HIS A 69 -6.21 1.85 -14.12
C HIS A 69 -6.31 0.39 -14.63
N PRO A 70 -5.63 -0.60 -14.01
CA PRO A 70 -5.49 -1.95 -14.58
C PRO A 70 -6.80 -2.70 -14.87
N GLU A 71 -7.86 -2.41 -14.13
CA GLU A 71 -9.17 -3.06 -14.34
C GLU A 71 -10.10 -2.29 -15.29
N THR A 72 -9.98 -0.96 -15.36
CA THR A 72 -10.96 -0.12 -16.07
C THR A 72 -10.39 0.53 -17.33
N GLY A 73 -9.06 0.59 -17.45
CA GLY A 73 -8.34 1.29 -18.52
C GLY A 73 -8.52 2.81 -18.52
N LYS A 74 -9.11 3.39 -17.46
CA LYS A 74 -9.45 4.81 -17.34
C LYS A 74 -8.61 5.50 -16.25
N PRO A 75 -8.63 6.85 -16.20
CA PRO A 75 -8.04 7.58 -15.08
C PRO A 75 -8.53 7.04 -13.73
N CYS A 76 -7.59 6.83 -12.81
CA CYS A 76 -7.86 6.21 -11.53
C CYS A 76 -8.74 7.12 -10.65
N GLY A 77 -9.80 6.55 -10.06
CA GLY A 77 -10.66 7.22 -9.08
C GLY A 77 -10.72 6.49 -7.74
N ASP A 78 -9.85 5.49 -7.55
CA ASP A 78 -9.83 4.66 -6.35
C ASP A 78 -9.30 5.44 -5.13
N SER A 79 -9.74 5.03 -3.94
CA SER A 79 -9.14 5.46 -2.68
C SER A 79 -7.65 5.10 -2.65
N PHE A 80 -6.81 5.96 -2.05
CA PHE A 80 -5.37 5.68 -1.90
C PHE A 80 -5.08 4.40 -1.12
N LEU A 81 -6.01 3.93 -0.27
CA LEU A 81 -5.89 2.63 0.39
C LEU A 81 -5.90 1.47 -0.61
N LEU A 82 -6.61 1.60 -1.73
CA LEU A 82 -6.67 0.57 -2.77
C LEU A 82 -5.43 0.58 -3.68
N CYS A 83 -4.54 1.57 -3.58
CA CYS A 83 -3.28 1.56 -4.32
C CYS A 83 -2.45 0.31 -4.00
N PHE A 84 -2.50 -0.23 -2.78
CA PHE A 84 -1.78 -1.46 -2.43
C PHE A 84 -2.32 -2.73 -3.11
N LEU A 85 -3.42 -2.62 -3.85
CA LEU A 85 -4.05 -3.71 -4.59
C LEU A 85 -3.98 -3.48 -6.10
N CYS A 86 -3.11 -2.57 -6.55
CA CYS A 86 -3.00 -2.13 -7.93
C CYS A 86 -1.60 -2.39 -8.50
N GLY A 87 -1.53 -2.91 -9.73
CA GLY A 87 -0.28 -3.15 -10.45
C GLY A 87 0.51 -1.89 -10.80
N ASN A 88 -0.14 -0.73 -10.83
CA ASN A 88 0.54 0.55 -11.07
C ASN A 88 1.21 1.12 -9.80
N CYS A 89 1.05 0.45 -8.65
CA CYS A 89 1.61 0.89 -7.38
C CYS A 89 3.11 0.58 -7.30
N LEU A 90 3.88 1.62 -6.99
CA LEU A 90 5.33 1.55 -6.83
C LEU A 90 5.68 1.84 -5.37
N ILE A 91 6.52 0.98 -4.78
CA ILE A 91 6.98 1.11 -3.40
C ILE A 91 8.51 1.15 -3.36
N THR A 92 9.07 2.21 -2.80
CA THR A 92 10.50 2.34 -2.49
C THR A 92 10.73 2.30 -0.98
N GLN A 93 11.99 2.30 -0.56
CA GLN A 93 12.35 2.41 0.85
C GLN A 93 11.84 3.71 1.49
N ASP A 94 11.75 4.80 0.73
CA ASP A 94 11.32 6.12 1.20
C ASP A 94 9.83 6.15 1.58
N HIS A 95 9.06 5.15 1.16
CA HIS A 95 7.66 4.98 1.55
C HIS A 95 7.49 4.22 2.87
N LEU A 96 8.51 3.49 3.35
CA LEU A 96 8.40 2.64 4.54
C LEU A 96 7.93 3.38 5.80
N PRO A 97 8.45 4.56 6.15
CA PRO A 97 8.01 5.25 7.36
C PRO A 97 6.50 5.50 7.35
N ARG A 98 5.97 5.98 6.21
CA ARG A 98 4.54 6.26 6.03
C ARG A 98 3.69 4.99 6.06
N LEU A 99 4.15 3.89 5.46
CA LEU A 99 3.47 2.58 5.51
C LEU A 99 3.39 2.02 6.94
N LEU A 100 4.45 2.19 7.72
CA LEU A 100 4.48 1.76 9.12
C LEU A 100 3.52 2.59 9.97
N ALA A 101 3.50 3.91 9.77
CA ALA A 101 2.53 4.79 10.42
C ALA A 101 1.07 4.42 10.07
N LEU A 102 0.80 4.07 8.81
CA LEU A 102 -0.51 3.57 8.38
C LEU A 102 -0.90 2.28 9.11
N LEU A 103 0.00 1.29 9.19
CA LEU A 103 -0.29 0.04 9.90
C LEU A 103 -0.57 0.27 11.40
N GLU A 104 0.16 1.18 12.03
CA GLU A 104 -0.09 1.55 13.41
C GLU A 104 -1.49 2.20 13.57
N ALA A 105 -1.83 3.12 12.66
CA ALA A 105 -3.14 3.76 12.65
C ALA A 105 -4.29 2.76 12.43
N LEU A 106 -4.13 1.83 11.49
CA LEU A 106 -5.09 0.73 11.27
C LEU A 106 -5.21 -0.18 12.50
N GLY A 107 -4.10 -0.43 13.21
CA GLY A 107 -4.08 -1.17 14.46
C GLY A 107 -4.86 -0.46 15.59
N ARG A 108 -4.68 0.87 15.72
CA ARG A 108 -5.44 1.69 16.68
C ARG A 108 -6.94 1.72 16.33
N LEU A 109 -7.29 1.80 15.04
CA LEU A 109 -8.68 1.73 14.58
C LEU A 109 -9.31 0.38 14.92
N ARG A 110 -8.59 -0.74 14.76
CA ARG A 110 -9.07 -2.08 15.13
C ARG A 110 -9.50 -2.19 16.59
N GLN A 111 -8.88 -1.42 17.48
CA GLN A 111 -9.24 -1.39 18.91
C GLN A 111 -10.56 -0.66 19.20
N ARG A 112 -11.09 0.10 18.22
CA ARG A 112 -12.26 0.97 18.38
C ARG A 112 -13.48 0.51 17.57
N MET A 113 -13.39 -0.63 16.87
CA MET A 113 -14.45 -1.17 16.04
C MET A 113 -14.57 -2.69 16.21
N SER A 114 -15.64 -3.27 15.68
CA SER A 114 -15.79 -4.73 15.69
C SER A 114 -14.78 -5.40 14.76
N GLU A 115 -14.40 -6.62 15.11
CA GLU A 115 -13.45 -7.45 14.35
C GLU A 115 -13.92 -7.64 12.90
N ASP A 116 -15.19 -8.01 12.73
CA ASP A 116 -15.83 -8.26 11.44
C ASP A 116 -15.84 -7.00 10.56
N GLU A 117 -16.18 -5.85 11.13
CA GLU A 117 -16.20 -4.57 10.41
C GLU A 117 -14.79 -4.16 9.98
N TRP A 118 -13.81 -4.34 10.85
CA TRP A 118 -12.42 -4.02 10.54
C TRP A 118 -11.88 -4.85 9.38
N TRP A 119 -12.12 -6.18 9.38
CA TRP A 119 -11.68 -7.03 8.27
C TRP A 119 -12.40 -6.72 6.97
N LYS A 120 -13.69 -6.42 7.02
CA LYS A 120 -14.46 -6.02 5.83
C LYS A 120 -13.89 -4.75 5.20
N ARG A 121 -13.51 -3.76 6.00
CA ARG A 121 -13.07 -2.45 5.51
C ARG A 121 -11.58 -2.38 5.19
N TYR A 122 -10.73 -2.93 6.05
CA TYR A 122 -9.27 -2.76 5.96
C TYR A 122 -8.51 -4.06 5.72
N GLY A 123 -9.19 -5.22 5.71
CA GLY A 123 -8.56 -6.53 5.61
C GLY A 123 -7.70 -6.68 4.35
N LEU A 124 -8.19 -6.22 3.19
CA LEU A 124 -7.45 -6.26 1.93
C LEU A 124 -6.14 -5.47 2.01
N VAL A 125 -6.22 -4.23 2.50
CA VAL A 125 -5.08 -3.33 2.67
C VAL A 125 -4.08 -3.91 3.66
N TRP A 126 -4.57 -4.41 4.79
CA TRP A 126 -3.76 -5.03 5.82
C TRP A 126 -2.98 -6.24 5.29
N VAL A 127 -3.63 -7.10 4.52
CA VAL A 127 -2.98 -8.25 3.86
C VAL A 127 -1.93 -7.76 2.86
N ALA A 128 -2.27 -6.82 1.97
CA ALA A 128 -1.38 -6.32 0.94
C ALA A 128 -0.10 -5.69 1.54
N VAL A 129 -0.27 -4.76 2.49
CA VAL A 129 0.88 -4.06 3.09
C VAL A 129 1.78 -5.03 3.87
N ARG A 130 1.21 -5.95 4.66
CA ARG A 130 2.05 -6.86 5.46
C ARG A 130 2.70 -7.96 4.63
N ARG A 131 1.99 -8.53 3.65
CA ARG A 131 2.44 -9.70 2.89
C ARG A 131 3.23 -9.31 1.64
N ASP A 132 2.67 -8.42 0.84
CA ASP A 132 3.15 -8.15 -0.51
C ASP A 132 4.15 -7.00 -0.56
N ILE A 133 4.17 -6.17 0.50
CA ILE A 133 5.05 -5.02 0.62
C ILE A 133 6.13 -5.26 1.68
N LEU A 134 5.77 -5.29 2.98
CA LEU A 134 6.74 -5.38 4.05
C LEU A 134 7.55 -6.68 4.03
N GLY A 135 6.95 -7.79 3.58
CA GLY A 135 7.65 -9.07 3.39
C GLY A 135 8.78 -9.02 2.35
N LYS A 136 8.84 -7.96 1.51
CA LYS A 136 9.89 -7.74 0.52
C LYS A 136 10.98 -6.78 1.01
N PHE A 137 10.90 -6.23 2.21
CA PHE A 137 11.98 -5.43 2.78
C PHE A 137 12.78 -6.23 3.81
N THR A 138 14.06 -5.92 3.95
CA THR A 138 14.89 -6.55 4.99
C THR A 138 14.49 -6.02 6.38
N PRO A 139 14.68 -6.82 7.45
CA PRO A 139 14.45 -6.34 8.82
C PRO A 139 15.24 -5.06 9.16
N ALA A 140 16.44 -4.89 8.60
CA ALA A 140 17.25 -3.69 8.79
C ALA A 140 16.62 -2.44 8.16
N GLN A 141 16.05 -2.56 6.95
CA GLN A 141 15.34 -1.46 6.30
C GLN A 141 14.09 -1.05 7.09
N VAL A 142 13.31 -2.03 7.55
CA VAL A 142 12.12 -1.78 8.37
C VAL A 142 12.51 -1.12 9.70
N ALA A 143 13.53 -1.64 10.38
CA ALA A 143 14.01 -1.08 11.65
C ALA A 143 14.60 0.33 11.50
N GLN A 144 15.19 0.65 10.34
CA GLN A 144 15.66 1.99 10.06
C GLN A 144 14.49 2.95 9.86
N ALA A 145 13.50 2.56 9.04
CA ALA A 145 12.31 3.37 8.80
C ALA A 145 11.49 3.63 10.08
N GLN A 146 11.47 2.70 11.02
CA GLN A 146 10.82 2.88 12.33
C GLN A 146 11.42 4.02 13.19
N LYS A 147 12.68 4.41 12.93
CA LYS A 147 13.33 5.50 13.66
C LYS A 147 12.96 6.88 13.11
N GLU A 148 12.36 6.93 11.93
CA GLU A 148 11.97 8.17 11.28
C GLU A 148 10.64 8.66 11.84
N GLN A 149 10.57 9.94 12.19
CA GLN A 149 9.32 10.54 12.66
C GLN A 149 8.45 10.90 11.46
N VAL A 150 7.25 10.33 11.40
CA VAL A 150 6.21 10.72 10.44
C VAL A 150 5.15 11.54 11.17
N PRO A 151 4.93 12.82 10.81
CA PRO A 151 4.03 13.69 11.54
C PRO A 151 2.55 13.28 11.48
N ASP A 152 2.12 12.63 10.39
CA ASP A 152 0.74 12.21 10.17
C ASP A 152 0.68 10.92 9.35
N ALA A 153 -0.18 9.98 9.76
CA ALA A 153 -0.45 8.75 9.02
C ALA A 153 -1.39 8.98 7.82
N LEU A 154 -1.95 10.18 7.64
CA LEU A 154 -2.90 10.60 6.60
C LEU A 154 -4.21 9.80 6.56
N LEU A 155 -4.37 8.81 7.44
CA LEU A 155 -5.50 7.90 7.43
C LEU A 155 -6.81 8.65 7.70
N ASP A 156 -6.81 9.64 8.58
CA ASP A 156 -8.00 10.43 8.87
C ASP A 156 -8.43 11.29 7.67
N LEU A 157 -7.50 11.69 6.79
CA LEU A 157 -7.79 12.45 5.58
C LEU A 157 -8.38 11.57 4.46
N VAL A 158 -7.94 10.31 4.39
CA VAL A 158 -8.38 9.35 3.37
C VAL A 158 -9.61 8.55 3.82
N ALA A 159 -9.81 8.36 5.13
CA ALA A 159 -10.92 7.58 5.70
C ALA A 159 -12.12 8.41 6.17
N ALA A 160 -12.04 9.75 6.18
CA ALA A 160 -13.18 10.66 6.40
C ALA A 160 -14.27 10.47 5.30
N PRO A 161 -15.55 10.89 5.52
CA PRO A 161 -16.77 10.13 5.19
C PRO A 161 -17.19 10.09 3.70
N TRP A 162 -16.25 10.15 2.77
CA TRP A 162 -16.46 9.93 1.34
C TRP A 162 -16.76 8.45 1.01
N GLU A 163 -16.56 7.55 1.96
CA GLU A 163 -16.92 6.13 1.91
C GLU A 163 -18.26 5.85 2.61
N THR A 164 -19.27 6.70 2.41
CA THR A 164 -20.65 6.28 2.68
C THR A 164 -21.18 5.65 1.39
N PRO A 165 -21.65 4.38 1.41
CA PRO A 165 -22.10 3.69 0.19
C PRO A 165 -23.24 4.41 -0.52
#